data_AF-A0A835YG40-F1
#
_entry.id   AF-A0A835YG40-F1
#
_cell.length_a   1.000
_cell.length_b   1.000
_cell.length_c   1.000
_cell.angle_alpha   90.00
_cell.angle_beta   90.00
_cell.angle_gamma   90.00
#
_symmetry.space_group_name_H-M   'P 1'
#
loop_
_entity.id
_entity.type
_entity.pdbx_description
1 polymer ?
#
loop_
_entity_poly.entity_id
_entity_poly.type
_entity_poly.pdbx_seq_one_letter_code
_entity_poly.pdbx_strand_id
1 'polypeptide(L)'
;MMLGCNSALAAAPALGAAFACGAMRALSTSAAALDSLSLGADVPLLVRLPSRPWGAAASLSKAEVQAAAGKAPPARISVVRDCFAAFDQPHRPLNQLLKPLGPSQLAAAASLASDPAARAVVDCYSLQGDRYALEAGPGAVATDLLDFLKAHRQRVALLPDVALPGLERATPVVGTTKGVRQSSNEVLMVAPTAFGFNEQAAQDNSFMHAAAKPGEGGNELTRQVLREFAGLHHALTQVAGVKVNLFEHSLAHGTPDACFPNNWFSTHPAGEAAGGVKQSTLVFYPMKCPNRAAERREDIIKVLRTKGYEQEYDMAVHEANKKYFEGTGVLVIDRINGVVYVDISERADRALAEEWTQRMGYKELVAFRSSDLRGKSVYHTNVMMAIGTGVAIVCADSVRDAKERQHLLSSLRRTHEVVEISLAQMDALCGNALELEDGRGLPVMAMSTQAYNAFTEDQRRTMRRHVASLVHAPIDTLERVGGGGVRCTLAEIF
;
A
#
# COMPACT_ATOMS: atom_id res chain seq x y z
N MET A 1 -46.32 -37.87 54.41
CA MET A 1 -45.48 -37.94 53.19
C MET A 1 -45.34 -36.51 52.70
N MET A 2 -44.21 -35.79 52.80
CA MET A 2 -42.84 -36.11 52.34
C MET A 2 -42.85 -36.60 50.89
N LEU A 3 -42.15 -36.03 49.90
CA LEU A 3 -41.12 -34.96 49.86
C LEU A 3 -41.56 -33.91 48.79
N GLY A 4 -40.99 -32.71 48.62
CA GLY A 4 -39.75 -32.12 49.15
C GLY A 4 -38.71 -31.89 48.04
N CYS A 5 -38.73 -30.73 47.40
CA CYS A 5 -37.60 -30.15 46.65
C CYS A 5 -37.66 -28.63 46.70
N ASN A 6 -36.50 -28.01 46.84
CA ASN A 6 -36.30 -26.60 47.20
C ASN A 6 -35.22 -26.00 46.27
N SER A 7 -35.06 -24.67 46.30
CA SER A 7 -33.98 -23.90 45.60
C SER A 7 -34.03 -23.85 44.06
N ALA A 8 -33.53 -22.81 43.38
CA ALA A 8 -33.34 -21.41 43.77
C ALA A 8 -33.21 -20.57 42.48
N LEU A 9 -33.69 -19.32 42.47
CA LEU A 9 -33.36 -18.39 41.39
C LEU A 9 -31.91 -17.92 41.56
N ALA A 10 -31.01 -18.46 40.75
CA ALA A 10 -29.67 -17.89 40.58
C ALA A 10 -29.70 -16.88 39.42
N ALA A 11 -29.38 -15.62 39.71
CA ALA A 11 -29.24 -14.58 38.69
C ALA A 11 -28.03 -14.89 37.79
N ALA A 12 -28.22 -14.81 36.47
CA ALA A 12 -27.11 -14.87 35.52
C ALA A 12 -26.25 -13.60 35.65
N PRO A 13 -24.93 -13.69 35.88
CA PRO A 13 -24.07 -12.51 35.96
C PRO A 13 -23.86 -11.92 34.56
N ALA A 14 -23.91 -10.60 34.47
CA ALA A 14 -23.48 -9.90 33.26
C ALA A 14 -21.97 -10.11 33.05
N LEU A 15 -21.60 -10.65 31.88
CA LEU A 15 -20.20 -10.69 31.43
C LEU A 15 -19.79 -9.28 30.97
N GLY A 16 -19.43 -8.46 31.96
CA GLY A 16 -18.87 -7.13 31.74
C GLY A 16 -17.53 -7.21 31.00
N ALA A 17 -17.33 -6.27 30.07
CA ALA A 17 -16.12 -6.20 29.27
C ALA A 17 -14.88 -5.95 30.14
N ALA A 18 -13.86 -6.79 29.97
CA ALA A 18 -12.52 -6.61 30.50
C ALA A 18 -11.49 -6.61 29.37
N PHE A 19 -11.55 -5.60 28.49
CA PHE A 19 -10.41 -5.23 27.66
C PHE A 19 -9.33 -4.58 28.56
N ALA A 20 -8.68 -5.42 29.36
CA ALA A 20 -7.52 -5.01 30.14
C ALA A 20 -6.35 -4.77 29.19
N CYS A 21 -5.84 -3.54 29.18
CA CYS A 21 -4.62 -3.16 28.45
C CYS A 21 -3.42 -3.94 29.02
N GLY A 22 -3.13 -5.10 28.42
CA GLY A 22 -2.02 -5.95 28.79
C GLY A 22 -0.86 -5.74 27.82
N ALA A 23 0.23 -5.11 28.30
CA ALA A 23 1.48 -5.06 27.56
C ALA A 23 2.02 -6.48 27.37
N MET A 24 1.77 -7.09 26.21
CA MET A 24 2.25 -8.44 25.91
C MET A 24 3.77 -8.42 25.75
N ARG A 25 4.45 -8.92 26.79
CA ARG A 25 5.82 -9.41 26.70
C ARG A 25 5.96 -10.32 25.47
N ALA A 26 7.07 -10.15 24.75
CA ALA A 26 7.46 -11.06 23.67
C ALA A 26 7.37 -12.51 24.16
N LEU A 27 6.63 -13.35 23.41
CA LEU A 27 6.50 -14.76 23.73
C LEU A 27 7.86 -15.44 23.57
N SER A 28 8.25 -16.15 24.63
CA SER A 28 9.54 -16.81 24.80
C SER A 28 9.93 -17.64 23.57
N THR A 29 11.07 -17.29 22.98
CA THR A 29 11.65 -18.01 21.85
C THR A 29 12.31 -19.32 22.32
N SER A 30 11.77 -20.46 21.91
CA SER A 30 12.67 -21.49 21.38
C SER A 30 13.21 -20.94 20.06
N ALA A 31 14.43 -20.41 20.07
CA ALA A 31 14.99 -19.70 18.91
C ALA A 31 15.23 -20.70 17.76
N ALA A 32 14.24 -20.87 16.90
CA ALA A 32 14.40 -21.57 15.63
C ALA A 32 15.49 -20.85 14.84
N ALA A 33 16.48 -21.61 14.37
CA ALA A 33 17.64 -21.05 13.71
C ALA A 33 17.24 -20.27 12.45
N LEU A 34 17.94 -19.17 12.18
CA LEU A 34 17.87 -18.45 10.92
C LEU A 34 18.31 -19.40 9.79
N ASP A 35 17.50 -19.49 8.74
CA ASP A 35 17.92 -20.11 7.48
C ASP A 35 18.82 -19.13 6.74
N SER A 36 19.93 -19.60 6.17
CA SER A 36 20.89 -18.73 5.47
C SER A 36 21.54 -19.41 4.26
N LEU A 37 21.83 -18.60 3.24
CA LEU A 37 22.41 -19.06 1.98
C LEU A 37 23.50 -18.10 1.48
N SER A 38 24.71 -18.60 1.31
CA SER A 38 25.85 -17.84 0.77
C SER A 38 26.01 -18.14 -0.73
N LEU A 39 25.99 -17.08 -1.56
CA LEU A 39 26.06 -17.19 -3.02
C LEU A 39 27.44 -16.84 -3.62
N GLY A 40 28.42 -16.50 -2.77
CA GLY A 40 29.73 -16.01 -3.16
C GLY A 40 30.29 -15.03 -2.11
N ALA A 41 31.45 -14.43 -2.40
CA ALA A 41 32.05 -13.40 -1.56
C ALA A 41 31.41 -12.01 -1.79
N ASP A 42 31.01 -11.72 -3.03
CA ASP A 42 30.51 -10.41 -3.47
C ASP A 42 28.99 -10.23 -3.29
N VAL A 43 28.29 -11.25 -2.80
CA VAL A 43 26.85 -11.22 -2.53
C VAL A 43 26.63 -11.19 -1.02
N PRO A 44 25.84 -10.25 -0.47
CA PRO A 44 25.40 -10.29 0.93
C PRO A 44 24.84 -11.67 1.30
N LEU A 45 25.05 -12.11 2.54
CA LEU A 45 24.48 -13.37 3.01
C LEU A 45 22.95 -13.28 2.93
N LEU A 46 22.32 -14.17 2.18
CA LEU A 46 20.86 -14.28 2.20
C LEU A 46 20.43 -14.90 3.52
N VAL A 47 19.47 -14.29 4.18
CA VAL A 47 18.93 -14.74 5.47
C VAL A 47 17.42 -14.81 5.37
N ARG A 48 16.82 -15.82 5.99
CA ARG A 48 15.37 -15.93 6.18
C ARG A 48 15.07 -16.13 7.66
N LEU A 49 14.12 -15.32 8.13
CA LEU A 49 13.76 -15.27 9.54
C LEU A 49 12.85 -16.45 9.92
N PRO A 50 12.95 -16.99 11.15
CA PRO A 50 12.08 -18.06 11.61
C PRO A 50 10.62 -17.60 11.77
N SER A 51 10.42 -16.34 12.15
CA SER A 51 9.11 -15.67 12.20
C SER A 51 8.93 -14.78 10.97
N ARG A 52 7.69 -14.45 10.61
CA ARG A 52 7.40 -13.53 9.51
C ARG A 52 7.71 -12.07 9.90
N PRO A 53 8.69 -11.40 9.26
CA PRO A 53 8.82 -9.96 9.37
C PRO A 53 7.67 -9.28 8.61
N TRP A 54 6.93 -8.40 9.28
CA TRP A 54 5.80 -7.67 8.67
C TRP A 54 6.24 -6.46 7.82
N GLY A 55 7.55 -6.27 7.64
CA GLY A 55 8.16 -5.12 7.01
C GLY A 55 9.68 -5.12 7.18
N ALA A 56 10.35 -4.14 6.60
CA ALA A 56 11.81 -4.06 6.56
C ALA A 56 12.50 -3.70 7.90
N ALA A 57 11.76 -3.53 9.00
CA ALA A 57 12.33 -3.18 10.31
C ALA A 57 12.81 -4.38 11.15
N ALA A 58 13.14 -5.53 10.53
CA ALA A 58 13.77 -6.64 11.21
C ALA A 58 15.07 -6.18 11.91
N SER A 59 15.24 -6.52 13.19
CA SER A 59 16.42 -6.14 13.96
C SER A 59 17.16 -7.39 14.42
N LEU A 60 18.23 -7.71 13.72
CA LEU A 60 19.04 -8.91 13.93
C LEU A 60 20.32 -8.56 14.70
N SER A 61 20.71 -9.38 15.67
CA SER A 61 22.02 -9.25 16.31
C SER A 61 23.13 -9.86 15.47
N LYS A 62 24.36 -9.40 15.72
CA LYS A 62 25.59 -9.98 15.19
C LYS A 62 25.71 -11.46 15.53
N ALA A 63 25.34 -11.84 16.76
CA ALA A 63 25.41 -13.21 17.27
C ALA A 63 24.46 -14.18 16.53
N GLU A 64 23.21 -13.78 16.32
CA GLU A 64 22.22 -14.60 15.58
C GLU A 64 22.70 -14.88 14.15
N VAL A 65 23.16 -13.84 13.44
CA VAL A 65 23.65 -14.00 12.06
C VAL A 65 24.98 -14.74 12.01
N GLN A 66 25.87 -14.58 12.99
CA GLN A 66 27.11 -15.36 13.09
C GLN A 66 26.82 -16.85 13.26
N ALA A 67 25.84 -17.20 14.12
CA ALA A 67 25.39 -18.58 14.30
C ALA A 67 24.79 -19.15 13.00
N ALA A 68 23.99 -18.37 12.28
CA ALA A 68 23.40 -18.76 11.01
C ALA A 68 24.42 -18.96 9.88
N ALA A 69 25.44 -18.08 9.82
CA ALA A 69 26.45 -18.07 8.78
C ALA A 69 27.52 -19.18 8.93
N GLY A 70 27.66 -19.75 10.14
CA GLY A 70 28.69 -20.74 10.47
C GLY A 70 30.14 -20.22 10.38
N LYS A 71 30.33 -18.91 10.28
CA LYS A 71 31.62 -18.23 10.07
C LYS A 71 31.59 -16.81 10.65
N ALA A 72 32.67 -16.05 10.47
CA ALA A 72 32.71 -14.63 10.88
C ALA A 72 31.50 -13.85 10.34
N PRO A 73 30.89 -12.96 11.15
CA PRO A 73 29.67 -12.25 10.77
C PRO A 73 29.94 -11.36 9.54
N PRO A 74 29.13 -11.45 8.48
CA PRO A 74 29.31 -10.65 7.27
C PRO A 74 29.04 -9.16 7.54
N ALA A 75 29.68 -8.26 6.78
CA ALA A 75 29.42 -6.83 6.90
C ALA A 75 28.01 -6.42 6.40
N ARG A 76 27.42 -7.23 5.51
CA ARG A 76 26.10 -7.00 4.90
C ARG A 76 25.31 -8.31 4.82
N ILE A 77 24.00 -8.22 5.00
CA ILE A 77 23.04 -9.32 4.81
C ILE A 77 21.82 -8.84 4.02
N SER A 78 21.06 -9.79 3.50
CA SER A 78 19.86 -9.55 2.73
C SER A 78 18.75 -10.48 3.21
N VAL A 79 17.69 -9.92 3.80
CA VAL A 79 16.56 -10.70 4.34
C VAL A 79 15.56 -10.96 3.22
N VAL A 80 15.24 -12.23 2.97
CA VAL A 80 14.34 -12.66 1.89
C VAL A 80 12.94 -12.94 2.44
N ARG A 81 11.90 -12.26 1.93
CA ARG A 81 10.49 -12.37 2.38
C ARG A 81 9.53 -12.91 1.32
N ASP A 82 8.54 -13.71 1.76
CA ASP A 82 7.41 -14.19 0.95
C ASP A 82 6.19 -13.28 1.17
N CYS A 83 6.14 -12.19 0.40
CA CYS A 83 5.19 -11.10 0.62
C CYS A 83 3.73 -11.38 0.19
N PHE A 84 3.48 -12.46 -0.57
CA PHE A 84 2.13 -12.81 -1.07
C PHE A 84 1.56 -14.12 -0.48
N ALA A 85 2.15 -14.62 0.60
CA ALA A 85 1.61 -15.74 1.38
C ALA A 85 0.69 -15.24 2.51
N ALA A 86 -0.39 -15.95 2.85
CA ALA A 86 -1.24 -15.57 3.99
C ALA A 86 -0.47 -15.67 5.33
N PHE A 87 -0.90 -14.94 6.36
CA PHE A 87 -0.19 -14.78 7.63
C PHE A 87 0.15 -16.08 8.36
N ASP A 88 -0.63 -17.14 8.12
CA ASP A 88 -0.50 -18.47 8.74
C ASP A 88 0.32 -19.47 7.89
N GLN A 89 0.60 -19.12 6.62
CA GLN A 89 1.37 -19.99 5.74
C GLN A 89 2.85 -20.01 6.16
N PRO A 90 3.47 -21.20 6.23
CA PRO A 90 4.88 -21.34 6.53
C PRO A 90 5.73 -20.71 5.43
N HIS A 91 6.88 -20.16 5.81
CA HIS A 91 7.86 -19.62 4.88
C HIS A 91 8.49 -20.71 4.03
N ARG A 92 8.71 -20.43 2.74
CA ARG A 92 9.54 -21.29 1.89
C ARG A 92 11.02 -21.18 2.34
N PRO A 93 11.72 -22.26 2.70
CA PRO A 93 13.15 -22.17 3.00
C PRO A 93 13.94 -21.72 1.76
N LEU A 94 15.07 -21.05 1.97
CA LEU A 94 15.93 -20.48 0.92
C LEU A 94 16.37 -21.55 -0.09
N ASN A 95 16.56 -22.80 0.35
CA ASN A 95 16.94 -23.93 -0.50
C ASN A 95 15.83 -24.43 -1.46
N GLN A 96 14.56 -24.05 -1.24
CA GLN A 96 13.47 -24.25 -2.20
C GLN A 96 13.40 -23.11 -3.22
N LEU A 97 13.86 -21.91 -2.84
CA LEU A 97 13.88 -20.75 -3.74
C LEU A 97 15.10 -20.74 -4.66
N LEU A 98 16.28 -21.07 -4.10
CA LEU A 98 17.59 -20.88 -4.71
C LEU A 98 18.53 -22.05 -4.39
N LYS A 99 19.33 -22.46 -5.37
CA LYS A 99 20.39 -23.46 -5.22
C LYS A 99 21.66 -23.01 -5.94
N PRO A 100 22.77 -22.74 -5.22
CA PRO A 100 24.06 -22.42 -5.85
C PRO A 100 24.53 -23.57 -6.76
N LEU A 101 25.00 -23.23 -7.95
CA LEU A 101 25.63 -24.15 -8.90
C LEU A 101 27.14 -23.86 -9.05
N GLY A 102 27.57 -22.64 -8.72
CA GLY A 102 28.95 -22.19 -8.69
C GLY A 102 29.07 -20.75 -8.20
N PRO A 103 30.27 -20.13 -8.23
CA PRO A 103 30.52 -18.81 -7.63
C PRO A 103 29.73 -17.63 -8.23
N SER A 104 29.17 -17.80 -9.43
CA SER A 104 28.37 -16.79 -10.15
C SER A 104 27.18 -17.39 -10.90
N GLN A 105 26.79 -18.62 -10.53
CA GLN A 105 25.72 -19.38 -11.17
C GLN A 105 24.83 -19.99 -10.10
N LEU A 106 23.52 -19.83 -10.24
CA LEU A 106 22.54 -20.42 -9.36
C LEU A 106 21.31 -20.89 -10.13
N ALA A 107 20.69 -21.94 -9.64
CA ALA A 107 19.33 -22.31 -9.98
C ALA A 107 18.35 -21.53 -9.10
N ALA A 108 17.27 -21.05 -9.67
CA ALA A 108 16.12 -20.49 -8.95
C ALA A 108 14.84 -21.19 -9.40
N ALA A 109 13.86 -21.30 -8.51
CA ALA A 109 12.53 -21.83 -8.85
C ALA A 109 11.89 -20.98 -9.96
N ALA A 110 11.39 -21.60 -11.05
CA ALA A 110 10.80 -20.87 -12.18
C ALA A 110 9.58 -20.03 -11.76
N SER A 111 8.84 -20.50 -10.75
CA SER A 111 7.71 -19.79 -10.14
C SER A 111 8.06 -18.36 -9.68
N LEU A 112 9.29 -18.08 -9.22
CA LEU A 112 9.75 -16.72 -8.89
C LEU A 112 9.71 -15.75 -10.08
N ALA A 113 9.79 -16.25 -11.32
CA ALA A 113 9.72 -15.45 -12.53
C ALA A 113 8.30 -15.41 -13.11
N SER A 114 7.61 -16.55 -13.14
CA SER A 114 6.35 -16.74 -13.89
C SER A 114 5.07 -16.55 -13.09
N ASP A 115 5.09 -16.67 -11.76
CA ASP A 115 3.91 -16.51 -10.90
C ASP A 115 4.10 -15.27 -9.99
N PRO A 116 3.28 -14.21 -10.17
CA PRO A 116 3.28 -13.05 -9.28
C PRO A 116 3.14 -13.39 -7.80
N ALA A 117 2.30 -14.37 -7.45
CA ALA A 117 2.05 -14.75 -6.06
C ALA A 117 3.19 -15.59 -5.45
N ALA A 118 4.03 -16.20 -6.28
CA ALA A 118 5.23 -16.91 -5.84
C ALA A 118 6.47 -16.01 -5.70
N ARG A 119 6.38 -14.71 -5.99
CA ARG A 119 7.53 -13.80 -5.87
C ARG A 119 8.02 -13.65 -4.43
N ALA A 120 9.31 -13.29 -4.33
CA ALA A 120 9.98 -13.01 -3.07
C ALA A 120 10.73 -11.68 -3.20
N VAL A 121 10.80 -10.94 -2.09
CA VAL A 121 11.47 -9.64 -2.03
C VAL A 121 12.63 -9.66 -1.04
N VAL A 122 13.54 -8.70 -1.19
CA VAL A 122 14.79 -8.59 -0.44
C VAL A 122 14.89 -7.22 0.22
N ASP A 123 15.10 -7.21 1.53
CA ASP A 123 15.50 -6.03 2.30
C ASP A 123 17.00 -6.14 2.64
N CYS A 124 17.77 -5.06 2.49
CA CYS A 124 19.24 -5.06 2.63
C CYS A 124 19.69 -4.40 3.94
N TYR A 125 20.63 -5.02 4.65
CA TYR A 125 21.10 -4.55 5.97
C TYR A 125 22.62 -4.55 6.08
N SER A 126 23.14 -3.57 6.82
CA SER A 126 24.56 -3.42 7.15
C SER A 126 24.80 -3.63 8.65
N LEU A 127 25.95 -4.19 9.02
CA LEU A 127 26.34 -4.37 10.41
C LEU A 127 26.73 -3.02 11.05
N GLN A 128 26.02 -2.63 12.09
CA GLN A 128 26.24 -1.41 12.87
C GLN A 128 26.43 -1.77 14.35
N GLY A 129 27.69 -1.77 14.80
CA GLY A 129 28.06 -2.23 16.13
C GLY A 129 27.81 -3.73 16.30
N ASP A 130 26.79 -4.09 17.09
CA ASP A 130 26.40 -5.47 17.39
C ASP A 130 25.04 -5.88 16.78
N ARG A 131 24.46 -5.05 15.91
CA ARG A 131 23.19 -5.31 15.24
C ARG A 131 23.26 -4.97 13.75
N TYR A 132 22.41 -5.62 12.96
CA TYR A 132 22.18 -5.22 11.57
C TYR A 132 21.07 -4.18 11.50
N ALA A 133 21.32 -3.11 10.75
CA ALA A 133 20.39 -2.03 10.50
C ALA A 133 20.09 -1.95 9.00
N LEU A 134 18.85 -1.62 8.67
CA LEU A 134 18.38 -1.47 7.30
C LEU A 134 19.23 -0.43 6.58
N GLU A 135 19.66 -0.73 5.36
CA GLU A 135 20.42 0.20 4.54
C GLU A 135 19.55 1.37 4.08
N ALA A 136 20.15 2.56 3.99
CA ALA A 136 19.46 3.73 3.44
C ALA A 136 19.65 3.79 1.91
N GLY A 137 18.60 4.19 1.20
CA GLY A 137 18.65 4.48 -0.24
C GLY A 137 17.80 3.55 -1.12
N PRO A 138 17.84 3.76 -2.46
CA PRO A 138 17.03 3.03 -3.41
C PRO A 138 17.36 1.53 -3.44
N GLY A 139 16.33 0.68 -3.44
CA GLY A 139 16.49 -0.78 -3.50
C GLY A 139 16.91 -1.45 -2.18
N ALA A 140 17.02 -0.71 -1.08
CA ALA A 140 17.26 -1.29 0.24
C ALA A 140 16.03 -1.99 0.85
N VAL A 141 14.82 -1.68 0.36
CA VAL A 141 13.55 -2.24 0.81
C VAL A 141 12.83 -2.87 -0.37
N ALA A 142 12.31 -4.08 -0.15
CA ALA A 142 11.42 -4.83 -1.04
C ALA A 142 11.90 -5.02 -2.49
N THR A 143 13.21 -5.07 -2.75
CA THR A 143 13.73 -5.35 -4.10
C THR A 143 13.37 -6.77 -4.52
N ASP A 144 12.87 -6.97 -5.73
CA ASP A 144 12.57 -8.31 -6.26
C ASP A 144 13.81 -9.22 -6.19
N LEU A 145 13.63 -10.46 -5.72
CA LEU A 145 14.75 -11.39 -5.52
C LEU A 145 15.53 -11.68 -6.81
N LEU A 146 14.87 -11.79 -7.96
CA LEU A 146 15.56 -12.06 -9.22
C LEU A 146 16.32 -10.82 -9.71
N ASP A 147 15.79 -9.62 -9.48
CA ASP A 147 16.47 -8.36 -9.81
C ASP A 147 17.65 -8.08 -8.87
N PHE A 148 17.52 -8.37 -7.58
CA PHE A 148 18.63 -8.35 -6.61
C PHE A 148 19.78 -9.25 -7.05
N LEU A 149 19.47 -10.48 -7.50
CA LEU A 149 20.48 -11.44 -7.96
C LEU A 149 21.17 -10.99 -9.25
N LYS A 150 20.41 -10.43 -10.22
CA LYS A 150 20.96 -9.83 -11.44
C LYS A 150 21.91 -8.66 -11.11
N ALA A 151 21.52 -7.78 -10.18
CA ALA A 151 22.34 -6.65 -9.74
C ALA A 151 23.68 -7.11 -9.12
N HIS A 152 23.67 -8.20 -8.37
CA HIS A 152 24.86 -8.88 -7.84
C HIS A 152 25.54 -9.83 -8.85
N ARG A 153 25.30 -9.64 -10.15
CA ARG A 153 25.94 -10.34 -11.28
C ARG A 153 25.76 -11.87 -11.29
N GLN A 154 24.77 -12.40 -10.58
CA GLN A 154 24.48 -13.83 -10.56
C GLN A 154 23.76 -14.25 -11.85
N ARG A 155 24.28 -15.30 -12.51
CA ARG A 155 23.61 -15.93 -13.65
C ARG A 155 22.55 -16.90 -13.12
N VAL A 156 21.30 -16.47 -13.16
CA VAL A 156 20.15 -17.27 -12.72
C VAL A 156 19.67 -18.18 -13.85
N ALA A 157 19.74 -19.49 -13.63
CA ALA A 157 19.03 -20.49 -14.40
C ALA A 157 17.68 -20.75 -13.72
N LEU A 158 16.57 -20.55 -14.44
CA LEU A 158 15.24 -20.91 -13.93
C LEU A 158 15.05 -22.42 -14.12
N LEU A 159 14.87 -23.16 -13.03
CA LEU A 159 14.52 -24.57 -13.08
C LEU A 159 13.00 -24.73 -13.06
N PRO A 160 12.42 -25.52 -13.98
CA PRO A 160 10.96 -25.65 -14.08
C PRO A 160 10.38 -26.39 -12.87
N ASP A 161 9.48 -25.70 -12.18
CA ASP A 161 8.28 -26.34 -11.65
C ASP A 161 7.34 -26.57 -12.85
N VAL A 162 6.66 -27.72 -12.97
CA VAL A 162 5.95 -28.11 -14.21
C VAL A 162 4.48 -27.64 -14.16
N ALA A 163 3.89 -26.84 -15.07
CA ALA A 163 4.36 -26.13 -16.29
C ALA A 163 3.25 -25.11 -16.75
N LEU A 164 3.33 -24.29 -17.84
CA LEU A 164 4.35 -24.12 -18.88
C LEU A 164 4.75 -22.63 -19.18
N PRO A 165 4.16 -21.77 -20.08
CA PRO A 165 5.01 -20.74 -20.73
C PRO A 165 4.57 -19.25 -20.70
N GLY A 166 5.58 -18.36 -20.55
CA GLY A 166 5.79 -17.22 -21.46
C GLY A 166 5.57 -15.78 -20.95
N LEU A 167 6.64 -14.96 -20.92
CA LEU A 167 6.69 -13.55 -21.39
C LEU A 167 8.12 -12.96 -21.32
N GLU A 168 8.36 -11.87 -22.06
CA GLU A 168 9.69 -11.30 -22.35
C GLU A 168 10.17 -10.24 -21.32
N ARG A 169 11.46 -9.86 -21.39
CA ARG A 169 12.11 -8.96 -20.42
C ARG A 169 12.07 -7.49 -20.83
N ALA A 170 11.74 -6.61 -19.87
CA ALA A 170 12.03 -5.18 -19.94
C ALA A 170 13.47 -4.86 -19.48
N THR A 171 13.97 -3.69 -19.90
CA THR A 171 15.32 -3.17 -19.57
C THR A 171 15.18 -1.94 -18.67
N PRO A 172 15.93 -1.82 -17.57
CA PRO A 172 15.85 -0.66 -16.69
C PRO A 172 16.52 0.57 -17.31
N VAL A 173 15.89 1.73 -17.15
CA VAL A 173 16.45 3.05 -17.44
C VAL A 173 16.35 3.89 -16.17
N VAL A 174 17.29 4.81 -15.94
CA VAL A 174 17.27 5.72 -14.79
C VAL A 174 17.07 7.14 -15.32
N GLY A 175 15.90 7.71 -15.04
CA GLY A 175 15.56 9.10 -15.36
C GLY A 175 15.50 9.96 -14.09
N THR A 176 16.38 10.97 -13.99
CA THR A 176 16.33 11.96 -12.91
C THR A 176 16.02 13.34 -13.48
N THR A 177 14.90 13.94 -13.06
CA THR A 177 14.53 15.32 -13.42
C THR A 177 14.01 16.05 -12.19
N LYS A 178 14.71 17.12 -11.77
CA LYS A 178 14.28 17.99 -10.67
C LYS A 178 13.29 19.03 -11.19
N GLY A 179 12.06 18.94 -10.72
CA GLY A 179 10.95 19.86 -10.93
C GLY A 179 9.81 19.49 -9.99
N VAL A 180 8.77 20.33 -9.88
CA VAL A 180 7.54 19.93 -9.18
C VAL A 180 6.85 18.87 -10.04
N ARG A 181 6.63 17.68 -9.49
CA ARG A 181 6.01 16.54 -10.18
C ARG A 181 4.57 16.38 -9.71
N GLN A 182 3.69 15.98 -10.61
CA GLN A 182 2.31 15.62 -10.26
C GLN A 182 2.25 14.22 -9.64
N SER A 183 3.06 13.30 -10.17
CA SER A 183 3.09 11.88 -9.88
C SER A 183 4.49 11.43 -9.43
N SER A 184 4.60 10.24 -8.84
CA SER A 184 5.88 9.63 -8.47
C SER A 184 6.09 8.28 -9.16
N ASN A 185 7.36 7.92 -9.32
CA ASN A 185 7.83 6.60 -9.77
C ASN A 185 8.01 5.61 -8.59
N GLU A 186 7.74 6.05 -7.36
CA GLU A 186 7.90 5.28 -6.14
C GLU A 186 6.66 5.35 -5.24
N VAL A 187 6.23 4.18 -4.75
CA VAL A 187 5.07 4.03 -3.87
C VAL A 187 5.38 3.08 -2.70
N LEU A 188 4.53 3.14 -1.67
CA LEU A 188 4.42 2.13 -0.62
C LEU A 188 3.12 1.34 -0.81
N MET A 189 3.22 0.03 -0.63
CA MET A 189 2.11 -0.91 -0.64
C MET A 189 2.17 -1.79 0.61
N VAL A 190 1.02 -2.24 1.10
CA VAL A 190 0.93 -3.21 2.21
C VAL A 190 0.17 -4.43 1.72
N ALA A 191 0.85 -5.57 1.65
CA ALA A 191 0.27 -6.82 1.21
C ALA A 191 -0.91 -7.23 2.14
N PRO A 192 -2.03 -7.70 1.57
CA PRO A 192 -3.25 -8.06 2.32
C PRO A 192 -3.13 -9.41 3.05
N THR A 193 -2.01 -9.65 3.74
CA THR A 193 -1.63 -10.95 4.31
C THR A 193 -2.50 -11.43 5.47
N ALA A 194 -3.27 -10.54 6.11
CA ALA A 194 -4.27 -10.87 7.13
C ALA A 194 -5.63 -10.17 6.87
N PHE A 195 -5.98 -10.02 5.60
CA PHE A 195 -7.19 -9.33 5.13
C PHE A 195 -8.50 -10.01 5.56
N GLY A 196 -9.53 -9.19 5.77
CA GLY A 196 -10.91 -9.59 6.09
C GLY A 196 -11.87 -8.40 5.94
N PHE A 197 -13.16 -8.61 6.20
CA PHE A 197 -14.16 -7.53 6.14
C PHE A 197 -14.06 -6.62 7.38
N ASN A 198 -14.00 -5.30 7.19
CA ASN A 198 -13.94 -4.33 8.28
C ASN A 198 -15.33 -3.82 8.69
N GLU A 199 -15.91 -4.40 9.74
CA GLU A 199 -17.21 -3.98 10.30
C GLU A 199 -17.24 -2.52 10.82
N GLN A 200 -16.09 -1.92 11.15
CA GLN A 200 -16.02 -0.52 11.58
C GLN A 200 -16.09 0.44 10.38
N ALA A 201 -15.37 0.14 9.30
CA ALA A 201 -15.31 0.98 8.11
C ALA A 201 -16.51 0.80 7.15
N ALA A 202 -17.18 -0.36 7.19
CA ALA A 202 -18.37 -0.63 6.38
C ALA A 202 -19.63 0.14 6.82
N GLN A 203 -19.59 0.87 7.95
CA GLN A 203 -20.74 1.65 8.44
C GLN A 203 -21.02 2.88 7.56
N ASP A 204 -19.97 3.47 6.98
CA ASP A 204 -20.04 4.67 6.14
C ASP A 204 -19.40 4.49 4.74
N ASN A 205 -18.64 3.41 4.49
CA ASN A 205 -18.22 3.06 3.12
C ASN A 205 -19.30 2.23 2.40
N SER A 206 -20.08 2.86 1.50
CA SER A 206 -21.12 2.20 0.72
C SER A 206 -20.63 1.23 -0.36
N PHE A 207 -19.32 1.17 -0.61
CA PHE A 207 -18.65 0.30 -1.58
C PHE A 207 -18.17 -1.02 -0.95
N MET A 208 -18.22 -1.14 0.39
CA MET A 208 -17.92 -2.40 1.08
C MET A 208 -19.13 -3.32 1.07
N HIS A 209 -18.98 -4.49 0.45
CA HIS A 209 -19.97 -5.56 0.48
C HIS A 209 -19.45 -6.72 1.31
N ALA A 210 -20.22 -7.08 2.34
CA ALA A 210 -19.88 -8.21 3.21
C ALA A 210 -19.68 -9.49 2.39
N ALA A 211 -18.55 -10.16 2.61
CA ALA A 211 -18.38 -11.53 2.14
C ALA A 211 -19.49 -12.42 2.73
N ALA A 212 -19.86 -13.48 2.01
CA ALA A 212 -20.91 -14.38 2.48
C ALA A 212 -20.52 -15.02 3.84
N LYS A 213 -21.22 -14.56 4.89
CA LYS A 213 -21.15 -14.95 6.32
C LYS A 213 -19.87 -14.55 7.09
N PRO A 214 -20.03 -14.09 8.35
CA PRO A 214 -18.92 -14.03 9.31
C PRO A 214 -18.30 -15.42 9.53
N GLY A 215 -16.97 -15.50 9.49
CA GLY A 215 -16.21 -16.73 9.74
C GLY A 215 -15.94 -17.63 8.52
N GLU A 216 -16.65 -17.48 7.39
CA GLU A 216 -16.31 -18.21 6.14
C GLU A 216 -15.21 -17.50 5.33
N GLY A 217 -14.97 -16.21 5.58
CA GLY A 217 -13.88 -15.40 5.00
C GLY A 217 -12.48 -15.67 5.58
N GLY A 218 -12.14 -16.92 5.88
CA GLY A 218 -10.80 -17.31 6.34
C GLY A 218 -9.75 -17.26 5.24
N ASN A 219 -8.68 -18.05 5.38
CA ASN A 219 -7.48 -18.03 4.52
C ASN A 219 -7.73 -18.10 3.00
N GLU A 220 -8.90 -18.55 2.51
CA GLU A 220 -9.21 -18.50 1.06
C GLU A 220 -9.49 -17.08 0.58
N LEU A 221 -10.24 -16.27 1.33
CA LEU A 221 -10.47 -14.86 0.99
C LEU A 221 -9.13 -14.12 0.97
N THR A 222 -8.32 -14.30 2.02
CA THR A 222 -6.96 -13.75 2.11
C THR A 222 -6.10 -14.22 0.93
N ARG A 223 -6.10 -15.51 0.58
CA ARG A 223 -5.34 -16.05 -0.58
C ARG A 223 -5.85 -15.51 -1.92
N GLN A 224 -7.16 -15.31 -2.10
CA GLN A 224 -7.72 -14.74 -3.31
C GLN A 224 -7.29 -13.27 -3.47
N VAL A 225 -7.44 -12.47 -2.43
CA VAL A 225 -7.06 -11.06 -2.41
C VAL A 225 -5.54 -10.90 -2.55
N LEU A 226 -4.73 -11.81 -2.00
CA LEU A 226 -3.28 -11.85 -2.24
C LEU A 226 -2.91 -12.17 -3.69
N ARG A 227 -3.62 -13.08 -4.37
CA ARG A 227 -3.41 -13.35 -5.82
C ARG A 227 -3.71 -12.11 -6.67
N GLU A 228 -4.85 -11.45 -6.41
CA GLU A 228 -5.24 -10.19 -7.04
C GLU A 228 -4.19 -9.08 -6.81
N PHE A 229 -3.78 -8.88 -5.56
CA PHE A 229 -2.79 -7.87 -5.17
C PHE A 229 -1.38 -8.16 -5.72
N ALA A 230 -0.98 -9.44 -5.82
CA ALA A 230 0.25 -9.84 -6.47
C ALA A 230 0.23 -9.53 -7.98
N GLY A 231 -0.93 -9.71 -8.64
CA GLY A 231 -1.15 -9.29 -10.03
C GLY A 231 -0.99 -7.78 -10.22
N LEU A 232 -1.58 -6.97 -9.32
CA LEU A 232 -1.38 -5.51 -9.30
C LEU A 232 0.09 -5.14 -9.09
N HIS A 233 0.76 -5.74 -8.10
CA HIS A 233 2.17 -5.51 -7.85
C HIS A 233 3.05 -5.84 -9.07
N HIS A 234 2.74 -6.94 -9.78
CA HIS A 234 3.43 -7.30 -11.01
C HIS A 234 3.21 -6.29 -12.14
N ALA A 235 1.96 -5.84 -12.35
CA ALA A 235 1.65 -4.82 -13.35
C ALA A 235 2.41 -3.50 -13.08
N LEU A 236 2.47 -3.07 -11.82
CA LEU A 236 3.21 -1.87 -11.41
C LEU A 236 4.73 -2.05 -11.57
N THR A 237 5.31 -3.11 -11.00
CA THR A 237 6.78 -3.26 -10.93
C THR A 237 7.41 -3.79 -12.22
N GLN A 238 6.80 -4.77 -12.89
CA GLN A 238 7.42 -5.48 -14.01
C GLN A 238 6.97 -4.97 -15.38
N VAL A 239 5.73 -4.47 -15.49
CA VAL A 239 5.21 -3.91 -16.75
C VAL A 239 5.43 -2.40 -16.80
N ALA A 240 5.09 -1.67 -15.75
CA ALA A 240 5.29 -0.22 -15.70
C ALA A 240 6.67 0.21 -15.17
N GLY A 241 7.35 -0.59 -14.34
CA GLY A 241 8.65 -0.19 -13.77
C GLY A 241 8.54 0.78 -12.58
N VAL A 242 7.36 0.86 -11.94
CA VAL A 242 7.14 1.58 -10.68
C VAL A 242 7.91 0.87 -9.56
N LYS A 243 8.61 1.63 -8.71
CA LYS A 243 9.24 1.08 -7.51
C LYS A 243 8.20 0.92 -6.40
N VAL A 244 8.13 -0.27 -5.79
CA VAL A 244 7.20 -0.55 -4.69
C VAL A 244 7.97 -0.90 -3.42
N ASN A 245 7.74 -0.13 -2.36
CA ASN A 245 8.18 -0.45 -1.00
C ASN A 245 7.08 -1.31 -0.36
N LEU A 246 7.24 -2.65 -0.39
CA LEU A 246 6.21 -3.60 0.01
C LEU A 246 6.34 -4.08 1.47
N PHE A 247 5.32 -3.77 2.27
CA PHE A 247 5.14 -4.25 3.64
C PHE A 247 4.08 -5.34 3.71
N GLU A 248 3.90 -5.98 4.86
CA GLU A 248 2.92 -7.04 5.14
C GLU A 248 2.16 -6.71 6.43
N HIS A 249 1.04 -7.37 6.73
CA HIS A 249 0.34 -7.19 8.01
C HIS A 249 -0.16 -8.52 8.61
N SER A 250 -0.44 -8.52 9.92
CA SER A 250 -0.83 -9.72 10.67
C SER A 250 -2.17 -9.52 11.37
N LEU A 251 -2.85 -10.63 11.74
CA LEU A 251 -4.04 -10.56 12.58
C LEU A 251 -3.77 -9.87 13.92
N ALA A 252 -2.54 -9.95 14.45
CA ALA A 252 -2.15 -9.30 15.70
C ALA A 252 -2.14 -7.77 15.62
N HIS A 253 -2.17 -7.17 14.42
CA HIS A 253 -2.36 -5.72 14.27
C HIS A 253 -3.84 -5.30 14.43
N GLY A 254 -4.80 -6.19 14.13
CA GLY A 254 -6.24 -5.86 14.15
C GLY A 254 -6.70 -4.92 13.03
N THR A 255 -5.91 -4.78 11.96
CA THR A 255 -6.07 -3.77 10.89
C THR A 255 -6.35 -4.42 9.52
N PRO A 256 -7.58 -4.92 9.24
CA PRO A 256 -7.91 -5.64 8.00
C PRO A 256 -7.76 -4.77 6.73
N ASP A 257 -7.98 -3.47 6.85
CA ASP A 257 -7.89 -2.49 5.76
C ASP A 257 -6.46 -1.94 5.55
N ALA A 258 -5.45 -2.45 6.24
CA ALA A 258 -4.07 -1.96 6.17
C ALA A 258 -3.47 -1.96 4.76
N CYS A 259 -4.07 -2.71 3.83
CA CYS A 259 -3.75 -2.66 2.39
C CYS A 259 -4.11 -1.33 1.70
N PHE A 260 -4.74 -0.38 2.41
CA PHE A 260 -5.03 0.98 1.95
C PHE A 260 -4.18 2.04 2.68
N PRO A 261 -2.84 2.05 2.51
CA PRO A 261 -1.92 2.91 3.27
C PRO A 261 -2.11 4.41 2.99
N ASN A 262 -2.72 4.75 1.85
CA ASN A 262 -2.86 6.12 1.34
C ASN A 262 -3.72 7.04 2.22
N ASN A 263 -4.47 6.47 3.17
CA ASN A 263 -5.39 7.20 4.02
C ASN A 263 -4.74 7.78 5.29
N TRP A 264 -3.69 7.18 5.82
CA TRP A 264 -3.12 7.60 7.13
C TRP A 264 -1.84 8.42 7.01
N PHE A 265 -1.16 8.41 5.86
CA PHE A 265 -0.04 9.33 5.58
C PHE A 265 0.02 9.79 4.12
N SER A 266 0.84 10.82 3.89
CA SER A 266 1.33 11.23 2.57
C SER A 266 2.70 11.87 2.67
N THR A 267 3.42 11.88 1.55
CA THR A 267 4.75 12.49 1.43
C THR A 267 4.70 13.74 0.55
N HIS A 268 5.48 14.76 0.93
CA HIS A 268 5.50 16.07 0.28
C HIS A 268 6.94 16.60 0.21
N PRO A 269 7.61 16.60 -0.95
CA PRO A 269 9.01 17.01 -1.05
C PRO A 269 9.16 18.53 -0.93
N ALA A 270 10.32 18.99 -0.47
CA ALA A 270 10.65 20.42 -0.49
C ALA A 270 10.55 21.00 -1.92
N GLY A 271 9.82 22.10 -2.07
CA GLY A 271 9.54 22.74 -3.37
C GLY A 271 8.16 22.45 -3.96
N GLU A 272 7.40 21.49 -3.41
CA GLU A 272 6.01 21.23 -3.80
C GLU A 272 5.11 22.47 -3.62
N ALA A 273 3.94 22.49 -4.28
CA ALA A 273 2.97 23.58 -4.25
C ALA A 273 3.55 24.92 -4.75
N ALA A 274 4.34 24.86 -5.84
CA ALA A 274 5.11 25.99 -6.36
C ALA A 274 6.03 26.65 -5.30
N GLY A 275 6.66 25.83 -4.45
CA GLY A 275 7.53 26.29 -3.36
C GLY A 275 6.81 26.60 -2.05
N GLY A 276 5.54 26.20 -1.89
CA GLY A 276 4.80 26.24 -0.62
C GLY A 276 5.45 25.37 0.45
N VAL A 277 5.73 24.11 0.11
CA VAL A 277 6.38 23.14 1.01
C VAL A 277 7.86 23.46 1.15
N LYS A 278 8.30 23.84 2.36
CA LYS A 278 9.69 24.32 2.62
C LYS A 278 10.69 23.20 2.90
N GLN A 279 10.25 22.10 3.47
CA GLN A 279 11.05 20.94 3.85
C GLN A 279 10.28 19.67 3.47
N SER A 280 10.99 18.59 3.12
CA SER A 280 10.34 17.31 2.81
C SER A 280 9.59 16.80 4.04
N THR A 281 8.26 16.76 3.95
CA THR A 281 7.35 16.58 5.09
C THR A 281 6.55 15.29 4.96
N LEU A 282 6.51 14.51 6.04
CA LEU A 282 5.61 13.39 6.27
C LEU A 282 4.38 13.91 7.01
N VAL A 283 3.20 13.80 6.41
CA VAL A 283 1.95 14.18 7.06
C VAL A 283 1.26 12.94 7.61
N PHE A 284 0.82 12.97 8.86
CA PHE A 284 -0.04 11.94 9.45
C PHE A 284 -1.46 12.46 9.60
N TYR A 285 -2.44 11.61 9.30
CA TYR A 285 -3.83 12.00 9.16
C TYR A 285 -4.73 11.42 10.25
N PRO A 286 -5.75 12.17 10.72
CA PRO A 286 -6.71 11.69 11.70
C PRO A 286 -7.74 10.75 11.06
N MET A 287 -7.76 9.50 11.53
CA MET A 287 -8.62 8.44 11.01
C MET A 287 -9.93 8.32 11.79
N LYS A 288 -11.06 8.04 11.10
CA LYS A 288 -12.38 7.94 11.74
C LYS A 288 -12.55 6.67 12.57
N CYS A 289 -12.07 5.54 12.04
CA CYS A 289 -12.19 4.24 12.69
C CYS A 289 -10.93 3.93 13.53
N PRO A 290 -11.04 3.56 14.82
CA PRO A 290 -9.89 3.23 15.65
C PRO A 290 -8.98 2.13 15.08
N ASN A 291 -9.53 1.14 14.38
CA ASN A 291 -8.72 0.12 13.72
C ASN A 291 -7.97 0.64 12.47
N ARG A 292 -8.52 1.63 11.74
CA ARG A 292 -7.77 2.36 10.70
C ARG A 292 -6.67 3.22 11.31
N ALA A 293 -6.92 3.88 12.46
CA ALA A 293 -5.91 4.68 13.16
C ALA A 293 -4.69 3.85 13.58
N ALA A 294 -4.89 2.58 13.95
CA ALA A 294 -3.85 1.63 14.32
C ALA A 294 -2.94 1.17 13.16
N GLU A 295 -3.23 1.55 11.91
CA GLU A 295 -2.38 1.27 10.74
C GLU A 295 -1.11 2.13 10.70
N ARG A 296 -1.08 3.21 11.49
CA ARG A 296 0.08 4.10 11.68
C ARG A 296 1.21 3.34 12.40
N ARG A 297 2.06 2.67 11.64
CA ARG A 297 3.11 1.79 12.17
C ARG A 297 4.51 2.41 12.13
N GLU A 298 5.21 2.31 13.25
CA GLU A 298 6.58 2.82 13.40
C GLU A 298 7.61 2.15 12.47
N ASP A 299 7.38 0.92 12.00
CA ASP A 299 8.29 0.27 11.03
C ASP A 299 8.20 0.90 9.64
N ILE A 300 7.01 1.32 9.21
CA ILE A 300 6.81 2.09 7.99
C ILE A 300 7.39 3.50 8.16
N ILE A 301 7.08 4.18 9.27
CA ILE A 301 7.54 5.54 9.53
C ILE A 301 9.08 5.62 9.52
N LYS A 302 9.78 4.65 10.12
CA LYS A 302 11.25 4.56 10.06
C LYS A 302 11.79 4.51 8.62
N VAL A 303 11.16 3.75 7.74
CA VAL A 303 11.55 3.67 6.32
C VAL A 303 11.27 4.98 5.58
N LEU A 304 10.19 5.68 5.91
CA LEU A 304 9.91 7.00 5.32
C LEU A 304 10.94 8.04 5.77
N ARG A 305 11.32 8.04 7.06
CA ARG A 305 12.40 8.89 7.59
C ARG A 305 13.73 8.64 6.86
N THR A 306 14.13 7.38 6.61
CA THR A 306 15.37 7.09 5.85
C THR A 306 15.34 7.51 4.37
N LYS A 307 14.15 7.86 3.84
CA LYS A 307 13.98 8.45 2.49
C LYS A 307 14.00 10.00 2.49
N GLY A 308 14.32 10.63 3.62
CA GLY A 308 14.45 12.08 3.75
C GLY A 308 13.20 12.79 4.27
N TYR A 309 12.22 12.04 4.78
CA TYR A 309 11.00 12.57 5.37
C TYR A 309 11.08 12.58 6.91
N GLU A 310 12.06 13.33 7.43
CA GLU A 310 12.28 13.49 8.88
C GLU A 310 11.36 14.56 9.52
N GLN A 311 10.91 15.55 8.75
CA GLN A 311 9.98 16.55 9.23
C GLN A 311 8.55 15.97 9.23
N GLU A 312 7.94 15.92 10.40
CA GLU A 312 6.57 15.42 10.58
C GLU A 312 5.56 16.57 10.73
N TYR A 313 4.36 16.38 10.19
CA TYR A 313 3.17 17.18 10.49
C TYR A 313 2.06 16.23 10.93
N ASP A 314 1.88 16.10 12.23
CA ASP A 314 0.89 15.20 12.83
C ASP A 314 -0.46 15.88 12.99
N MET A 315 -1.39 15.63 12.06
CA MET A 315 -2.80 16.01 12.19
C MET A 315 -3.63 14.95 12.94
N ALA A 316 -3.07 13.77 13.25
CA ALA A 316 -3.83 12.73 13.92
C ALA A 316 -4.21 13.09 15.37
N VAL A 317 -3.58 14.12 15.94
CA VAL A 317 -4.03 14.78 17.18
C VAL A 317 -5.50 15.23 17.16
N HIS A 318 -6.09 15.44 15.98
CA HIS A 318 -7.49 15.82 15.83
C HIS A 318 -8.49 14.66 16.03
N GLU A 319 -8.04 13.40 16.04
CA GLU A 319 -8.88 12.22 16.35
C GLU A 319 -9.56 12.38 17.73
N ALA A 320 -8.85 12.94 18.72
CA ALA A 320 -9.38 13.21 20.06
C ALA A 320 -10.59 14.17 20.07
N ASN A 321 -10.69 15.02 19.04
CA ASN A 321 -11.79 15.97 18.85
C ASN A 321 -12.88 15.46 17.89
N LYS A 322 -12.80 14.19 17.47
CA LYS A 322 -13.68 13.56 16.46
C LYS A 322 -13.72 14.30 15.13
N LYS A 323 -12.61 14.91 14.74
CA LYS A 323 -12.40 15.50 13.41
C LYS A 323 -11.45 14.62 12.63
N TYR A 324 -11.81 14.33 11.39
CA TYR A 324 -11.12 13.33 10.55
C TYR A 324 -10.81 13.92 9.18
N PHE A 325 -9.72 13.46 8.57
CA PHE A 325 -9.25 13.93 7.28
C PHE A 325 -8.35 12.84 6.70
N GLU A 326 -8.95 11.76 6.18
CA GLU A 326 -8.29 10.48 5.85
C GLU A 326 -7.36 10.52 4.61
N GLY A 327 -6.33 11.37 4.71
CA GLY A 327 -5.18 11.47 3.82
C GLY A 327 -5.58 11.66 2.38
N THR A 328 -4.82 11.03 1.48
CA THR A 328 -5.09 11.14 0.03
C THR A 328 -6.41 10.47 -0.37
N GLY A 329 -7.12 9.77 0.53
CA GLY A 329 -8.49 9.31 0.27
C GLY A 329 -9.45 10.48 0.06
N VAL A 330 -9.43 11.43 0.99
CA VAL A 330 -10.25 12.65 0.95
C VAL A 330 -9.56 13.81 0.24
N LEU A 331 -8.25 13.74 0.06
CA LEU A 331 -7.44 14.78 -0.54
C LEU A 331 -6.96 14.37 -1.95
N VAL A 332 -7.49 15.03 -2.98
CA VAL A 332 -7.02 14.89 -4.37
C VAL A 332 -6.22 16.15 -4.73
N ILE A 333 -4.94 15.95 -5.07
CA ILE A 333 -3.94 17.00 -5.13
C ILE A 333 -3.52 17.27 -6.57
N ASP A 334 -3.64 18.53 -7.01
CA ASP A 334 -3.00 19.07 -8.20
C ASP A 334 -1.71 19.78 -7.75
N ARG A 335 -0.63 19.01 -7.65
CA ARG A 335 0.67 19.43 -7.09
C ARG A 335 1.34 20.48 -7.97
N ILE A 336 1.18 20.36 -9.29
CA ILE A 336 1.81 21.24 -10.28
C ILE A 336 1.17 22.62 -10.33
N ASN A 337 -0.16 22.73 -10.26
CA ASN A 337 -0.83 24.03 -10.26
C ASN A 337 -0.98 24.60 -8.83
N GLY A 338 -0.97 23.74 -7.81
CA GLY A 338 -1.11 24.11 -6.40
C GLY A 338 -2.57 24.24 -5.97
N VAL A 339 -3.43 23.35 -6.47
CA VAL A 339 -4.87 23.27 -6.13
C VAL A 339 -5.14 21.97 -5.40
N VAL A 340 -6.04 21.97 -4.42
CA VAL A 340 -6.54 20.74 -3.80
C VAL A 340 -8.05 20.64 -3.85
N TYR A 341 -8.52 19.41 -4.04
CA TYR A 341 -9.92 19.08 -4.21
C TYR A 341 -10.36 18.14 -3.09
N VAL A 342 -11.45 18.49 -2.40
CA VAL A 342 -11.95 17.79 -1.22
C VAL A 342 -13.47 17.73 -1.23
N ASP A 343 -14.01 16.51 -1.27
CA ASP A 343 -15.41 16.22 -0.96
C ASP A 343 -15.61 16.20 0.57
N ILE A 344 -16.46 17.09 1.08
CA ILE A 344 -16.68 17.27 2.52
C ILE A 344 -17.66 16.21 3.03
N SER A 345 -17.11 15.20 3.70
CA SER A 345 -17.80 14.00 4.18
C SER A 345 -17.60 13.80 5.69
N GLU A 346 -18.16 12.72 6.25
CA GLU A 346 -17.88 12.31 7.63
C GLU A 346 -16.40 11.94 7.88
N ARG A 347 -15.60 11.78 6.83
CA ARG A 347 -14.17 11.46 6.88
C ARG A 347 -13.27 12.64 6.46
N ALA A 348 -13.86 13.79 6.14
CA ALA A 348 -13.19 14.99 5.64
C ALA A 348 -13.74 16.29 6.26
N ASP A 349 -13.21 16.68 7.42
CA ASP A 349 -13.54 17.96 8.08
C ASP A 349 -13.03 19.16 7.26
N ARG A 350 -13.90 20.15 7.02
CA ARG A 350 -13.57 21.32 6.20
C ARG A 350 -12.47 22.20 6.81
N ALA A 351 -12.45 22.37 8.13
CA ALA A 351 -11.43 23.19 8.77
C ALA A 351 -10.06 22.51 8.71
N LEU A 352 -10.00 21.18 8.79
CA LEU A 352 -8.76 20.42 8.54
C LEU A 352 -8.30 20.53 7.08
N ALA A 353 -9.21 20.55 6.11
CA ALA A 353 -8.87 20.80 4.71
C ALA A 353 -8.28 22.21 4.49
N GLU A 354 -8.90 23.23 5.10
CA GLU A 354 -8.42 24.62 5.09
C GLU A 354 -7.03 24.75 5.75
N GLU A 355 -6.86 24.18 6.94
CA GLU A 355 -5.59 24.15 7.68
C GLU A 355 -4.49 23.46 6.87
N TRP A 356 -4.77 22.27 6.33
CA TRP A 356 -3.82 21.53 5.48
C TRP A 356 -3.39 22.35 4.27
N THR A 357 -4.36 22.94 3.55
CA THR A 357 -4.09 23.76 2.35
C THR A 357 -3.16 24.91 2.67
N GLN A 358 -3.46 25.66 3.74
CA GLN A 358 -2.63 26.78 4.19
C GLN A 358 -1.26 26.32 4.68
N ARG A 359 -1.19 25.25 5.47
CA ARG A 359 0.04 24.74 6.10
C ARG A 359 1.03 24.19 5.10
N MET A 360 0.54 23.50 4.07
CA MET A 360 1.35 22.95 2.98
C MET A 360 1.63 23.98 1.87
N GLY A 361 1.04 25.18 1.96
CA GLY A 361 1.29 26.28 1.02
C GLY A 361 0.62 26.13 -0.34
N TYR A 362 -0.49 25.39 -0.41
CA TYR A 362 -1.34 25.30 -1.60
C TYR A 362 -2.13 26.60 -1.80
N LYS A 363 -2.41 26.94 -3.06
CA LYS A 363 -2.96 28.25 -3.45
C LYS A 363 -4.49 28.30 -3.40
N GLU A 364 -5.15 27.16 -3.61
CA GLU A 364 -6.60 27.08 -3.79
C GLU A 364 -7.13 25.75 -3.21
N LEU A 365 -8.20 25.83 -2.41
CA LEU A 365 -8.99 24.70 -1.94
C LEU A 365 -10.36 24.72 -2.63
N VAL A 366 -10.62 23.71 -3.44
CA VAL A 366 -11.91 23.45 -4.07
C VAL A 366 -12.65 22.42 -3.22
N ALA A 367 -13.39 22.90 -2.22
CA ALA A 367 -14.20 22.08 -1.33
C ALA A 367 -15.68 22.07 -1.75
N PHE A 368 -16.27 20.88 -1.88
CA PHE A 368 -17.65 20.64 -2.35
C PHE A 368 -18.31 19.48 -1.57
N ARG A 369 -19.53 19.11 -1.92
CA ARG A 369 -20.21 17.88 -1.43
C ARG A 369 -20.76 17.04 -2.56
N SER A 370 -20.58 15.73 -2.48
CA SER A 370 -21.11 14.79 -3.47
C SER A 370 -21.95 13.65 -2.89
N SER A 371 -22.65 12.92 -3.75
CA SER A 371 -23.46 11.76 -3.37
C SER A 371 -23.49 10.65 -4.42
N ASP A 372 -23.52 9.40 -3.96
CA ASP A 372 -23.52 8.20 -4.79
C ASP A 372 -24.87 7.93 -5.50
N LEU A 373 -24.95 6.83 -6.27
CA LEU A 373 -26.17 6.36 -6.93
C LEU A 373 -27.35 6.13 -5.97
N ARG A 374 -27.05 5.88 -4.68
CA ARG A 374 -28.02 5.57 -3.62
C ARG A 374 -28.39 6.81 -2.82
N GLY A 375 -27.88 7.99 -3.20
CA GLY A 375 -28.12 9.27 -2.51
C GLY A 375 -27.37 9.41 -1.19
N LYS A 376 -26.40 8.53 -0.89
CA LYS A 376 -25.53 8.66 0.29
C LYS A 376 -24.36 9.59 -0.03
N SER A 377 -23.86 10.31 0.98
CA SER A 377 -22.63 11.09 0.85
C SER A 377 -21.46 10.19 0.45
N VAL A 378 -20.64 10.61 -0.51
CA VAL A 378 -19.41 9.90 -0.86
C VAL A 378 -18.39 10.16 0.25
N TYR A 379 -17.79 9.09 0.77
CA TYR A 379 -16.92 9.16 1.94
C TYR A 379 -15.50 9.68 1.62
N HIS A 380 -14.95 9.32 0.45
CA HIS A 380 -13.62 9.72 -0.02
C HIS A 380 -13.68 10.35 -1.42
N THR A 381 -13.11 11.54 -1.58
CA THR A 381 -12.97 12.28 -2.85
C THR A 381 -12.36 11.45 -3.98
N ASN A 382 -11.39 10.57 -3.65
CA ASN A 382 -10.70 9.72 -4.61
C ASN A 382 -11.54 8.60 -5.22
N VAL A 383 -12.79 8.43 -4.80
CA VAL A 383 -13.75 7.52 -5.44
C VAL A 383 -14.40 8.19 -6.65
N MET A 384 -14.59 9.51 -6.59
CA MET A 384 -15.27 10.29 -7.63
C MET A 384 -14.33 11.03 -8.58
N MET A 385 -13.06 11.23 -8.23
CA MET A 385 -12.12 11.96 -9.09
C MET A 385 -10.64 11.61 -8.91
N ALA A 386 -9.88 11.81 -9.99
CA ALA A 386 -8.43 11.67 -10.07
C ALA A 386 -7.82 12.81 -10.91
N ILE A 387 -6.56 13.16 -10.63
CA ILE A 387 -5.82 14.21 -11.34
C ILE A 387 -4.43 13.69 -11.73
N GLY A 388 -4.16 13.66 -13.03
CA GLY A 388 -2.84 13.47 -13.63
C GLY A 388 -2.27 14.79 -14.16
N THR A 389 -1.13 14.76 -14.86
CA THR A 389 -0.37 15.95 -15.27
C THR A 389 -1.12 16.85 -16.27
N GLY A 390 -1.97 16.27 -17.13
CA GLY A 390 -2.76 17.01 -18.12
C GLY A 390 -4.22 16.57 -18.25
N VAL A 391 -4.63 15.53 -17.52
CA VAL A 391 -5.98 14.95 -17.55
C VAL A 391 -6.56 14.84 -16.14
N ALA A 392 -7.84 15.16 -16.00
CA ALA A 392 -8.59 14.96 -14.76
C ALA A 392 -9.83 14.09 -15.02
N ILE A 393 -10.06 13.09 -14.18
CA ILE A 393 -11.26 12.24 -14.20
C ILE A 393 -12.19 12.77 -13.11
N VAL A 394 -13.48 12.99 -13.40
CA VAL A 394 -14.43 13.50 -12.41
C VAL A 394 -15.87 13.05 -12.65
N CYS A 395 -16.55 12.58 -11.60
CA CYS A 395 -17.99 12.37 -11.62
C CYS A 395 -18.71 13.68 -11.27
N ALA A 396 -18.86 14.60 -12.23
CA ALA A 396 -19.51 15.89 -11.97
C ALA A 396 -20.96 15.72 -11.45
N ASP A 397 -21.67 14.69 -11.89
CA ASP A 397 -23.06 14.40 -11.52
C ASP A 397 -23.26 14.02 -10.04
N SER A 398 -22.20 13.62 -9.31
CA SER A 398 -22.29 13.35 -7.87
C SER A 398 -22.42 14.63 -7.07
N VAL A 399 -21.84 15.74 -7.54
CA VAL A 399 -21.92 17.06 -6.91
C VAL A 399 -23.27 17.70 -7.26
N ARG A 400 -24.23 17.60 -6.33
CA ARG A 400 -25.63 17.96 -6.60
C ARG A 400 -25.85 19.47 -6.68
N ASP A 401 -25.19 20.25 -5.82
CA ASP A 401 -25.26 21.71 -5.88
C ASP A 401 -24.66 22.24 -7.19
N ALA A 402 -25.41 23.10 -7.87
CA ALA A 402 -25.02 23.59 -9.20
C ALA A 402 -23.83 24.56 -9.15
N LYS A 403 -23.64 25.31 -8.07
CA LYS A 403 -22.53 26.25 -7.90
C LYS A 403 -21.24 25.51 -7.55
N GLU A 404 -21.30 24.55 -6.62
CA GLU A 404 -20.17 23.68 -6.29
C GLU A 404 -19.72 22.88 -7.54
N ARG A 405 -20.66 22.28 -8.28
CA ARG A 405 -20.36 21.55 -9.54
C ARG A 405 -19.76 22.47 -10.61
N GLN A 406 -20.29 23.68 -10.80
CA GLN A 406 -19.73 24.65 -11.73
C GLN A 406 -18.33 25.10 -11.32
N HIS A 407 -18.09 25.36 -10.03
CA HIS A 407 -16.79 25.76 -9.52
C HIS A 407 -15.74 24.65 -9.70
N LEU A 408 -16.07 23.40 -9.34
CA LEU A 408 -15.23 22.22 -9.56
C LEU A 408 -14.83 22.07 -11.02
N LEU A 409 -15.80 22.02 -11.93
CA LEU A 409 -15.55 21.89 -13.36
C LEU A 409 -14.75 23.06 -13.94
N SER A 410 -14.99 24.30 -13.46
CA SER A 410 -14.26 25.48 -13.92
C SER A 410 -12.81 25.49 -13.44
N SER A 411 -12.54 25.02 -12.21
CA SER A 411 -11.17 24.92 -11.68
C SER A 411 -10.37 23.83 -12.41
N LEU A 412 -10.96 22.65 -12.65
CA LEU A 412 -10.33 21.57 -13.42
C LEU A 412 -10.03 21.97 -14.87
N ARG A 413 -11.02 22.51 -15.59
CA ARG A 413 -10.90 22.91 -17.01
C ARG A 413 -9.95 24.09 -17.26
N ARG A 414 -9.46 24.75 -16.20
CA ARG A 414 -8.42 25.80 -16.29
C ARG A 414 -7.05 25.22 -16.67
N THR A 415 -6.78 23.96 -16.32
CA THR A 415 -5.44 23.34 -16.44
C THR A 415 -5.45 21.92 -17.01
N HIS A 416 -6.59 21.23 -17.01
CA HIS A 416 -6.70 19.82 -17.43
C HIS A 416 -7.74 19.61 -18.53
N GLU A 417 -7.49 18.62 -19.39
CA GLU A 417 -8.55 18.00 -20.18
C GLU A 417 -9.41 17.12 -19.26
N VAL A 418 -10.73 17.36 -19.21
CA VAL A 418 -11.63 16.71 -18.25
C VAL A 418 -12.34 15.50 -18.87
N VAL A 419 -12.15 14.35 -18.25
CA VAL A 419 -12.84 13.09 -18.51
C VAL A 419 -13.99 12.97 -17.51
N GLU A 420 -15.17 13.44 -17.91
CA GLU A 420 -16.37 13.31 -17.09
C GLU A 420 -16.85 11.85 -17.11
N ILE A 421 -17.06 11.27 -15.92
CA ILE A 421 -17.56 9.91 -15.72
C ILE A 421 -18.98 9.92 -15.14
N SER A 422 -19.77 8.92 -15.50
CA SER A 422 -21.12 8.76 -14.94
C SER A 422 -21.11 8.24 -13.51
N LEU A 423 -22.23 8.39 -12.79
CA LEU A 423 -22.41 7.81 -11.46
C LEU A 423 -22.22 6.27 -11.43
N ALA A 424 -22.52 5.57 -12.54
CA ALA A 424 -22.28 4.13 -12.65
C ALA A 424 -20.79 3.79 -12.87
N GLN A 425 -20.06 4.65 -13.59
CA GLN A 425 -18.61 4.54 -13.71
C GLN A 425 -17.91 4.86 -12.38
N MET A 426 -18.44 5.80 -11.60
CA MET A 426 -18.01 6.06 -10.22
C MET A 426 -18.26 4.88 -9.28
N ASP A 427 -19.42 4.21 -9.39
CA ASP A 427 -19.73 2.97 -8.64
C ASP A 427 -18.74 1.84 -9.00
N ALA A 428 -18.34 1.77 -10.28
CA ALA A 428 -17.25 0.92 -10.79
C ALA A 428 -15.83 1.51 -10.60
N LEU A 429 -15.65 2.38 -9.60
CA LEU A 429 -14.37 2.95 -9.14
C LEU A 429 -13.51 3.65 -10.23
N CYS A 430 -14.11 4.18 -11.30
CA CYS A 430 -13.37 4.92 -12.35
C CYS A 430 -12.65 6.17 -11.83
N GLY A 431 -13.15 6.80 -10.76
CA GLY A 431 -12.45 7.90 -10.10
C GLY A 431 -11.23 7.46 -9.29
N ASN A 432 -11.10 6.17 -8.95
CA ASN A 432 -10.02 5.61 -8.14
C ASN A 432 -8.77 5.23 -8.97
N ALA A 433 -8.50 6.02 -10.01
CA ALA A 433 -7.31 5.94 -10.83
C ALA A 433 -6.20 6.87 -10.29
N LEU A 434 -4.93 6.52 -10.50
CA LEU A 434 -3.79 7.32 -10.06
C LEU A 434 -2.76 7.46 -11.17
N GLU A 435 -2.30 8.69 -11.44
CA GLU A 435 -1.13 8.87 -12.30
C GLU A 435 0.14 8.57 -11.51
N LEU A 436 0.99 7.70 -12.07
CA LEU A 436 2.33 7.37 -11.60
C LEU A 436 3.34 7.66 -12.70
N GLU A 437 4.63 7.71 -12.37
CA GLU A 437 5.69 7.66 -13.37
C GLU A 437 6.15 6.22 -13.59
N ASP A 438 6.33 5.84 -14.86
CA ASP A 438 6.89 4.55 -15.26
C ASP A 438 8.43 4.51 -15.05
N GLY A 439 9.05 3.35 -15.31
CA GLY A 439 10.50 3.17 -15.20
C GLY A 439 11.35 4.02 -16.15
N ARG A 440 10.73 4.80 -17.05
CA ARG A 440 11.36 5.75 -17.97
C ARG A 440 11.08 7.22 -17.56
N GLY A 441 10.29 7.44 -16.52
CA GLY A 441 9.82 8.77 -16.10
C GLY A 441 8.66 9.31 -16.94
N LEU A 442 7.91 8.46 -17.65
CA LEU A 442 6.71 8.84 -18.39
C LEU A 442 5.45 8.60 -17.55
N PRO A 443 4.43 9.47 -17.63
CA PRO A 443 3.20 9.28 -16.87
C PRO A 443 2.42 8.04 -17.34
N VAL A 444 1.88 7.27 -16.40
CA VAL A 444 1.01 6.12 -16.61
C VAL A 444 -0.18 6.20 -15.65
N MET A 445 -1.38 5.86 -16.12
CA MET A 445 -2.59 5.88 -15.28
C MET A 445 -2.87 4.47 -14.74
N ALA A 446 -2.68 4.26 -13.44
CA ALA A 446 -2.98 3.02 -12.75
C ALA A 446 -4.45 2.96 -12.31
N MET A 447 -5.15 1.87 -12.60
CA MET A 447 -6.57 1.65 -12.26
C MET A 447 -6.90 0.15 -12.15
N SER A 448 -8.07 -0.22 -11.64
CA SER A 448 -8.51 -1.63 -11.72
C SER A 448 -8.95 -2.00 -13.13
N THR A 449 -8.93 -3.30 -13.44
CA THR A 449 -9.49 -3.80 -14.72
C THR A 449 -11.00 -3.54 -14.80
N GLN A 450 -11.70 -3.48 -13.67
CA GLN A 450 -13.12 -3.09 -13.60
C GLN A 450 -13.30 -1.64 -14.08
N ALA A 451 -12.57 -0.68 -13.48
CA ALA A 451 -12.57 0.71 -13.91
C ALA A 451 -12.17 0.86 -15.39
N TYR A 452 -11.08 0.21 -15.81
CA TYR A 452 -10.61 0.23 -17.20
C TYR A 452 -11.69 -0.18 -18.21
N ASN A 453 -12.45 -1.24 -17.89
CA ASN A 453 -13.54 -1.74 -18.73
C ASN A 453 -14.80 -0.85 -18.68
N ALA A 454 -15.07 -0.20 -17.54
CA ALA A 454 -16.21 0.68 -17.35
C ALA A 454 -16.07 2.03 -18.09
N PHE A 455 -14.85 2.51 -18.34
CA PHE A 455 -14.62 3.65 -19.25
C PHE A 455 -15.12 3.35 -20.68
N THR A 456 -15.58 4.39 -21.39
CA THR A 456 -15.82 4.33 -22.83
C THR A 456 -14.49 4.39 -23.59
N GLU A 457 -14.48 3.99 -24.87
CA GLU A 457 -13.26 4.08 -25.67
C GLU A 457 -12.83 5.53 -25.90
N ASP A 458 -13.76 6.49 -25.94
CA ASP A 458 -13.43 7.91 -26.00
C ASP A 458 -12.77 8.43 -24.73
N GLN A 459 -13.25 8.02 -23.55
CA GLN A 459 -12.60 8.36 -22.27
C GLN A 459 -11.19 7.75 -22.21
N ARG A 460 -11.01 6.48 -22.60
CA ARG A 460 -9.67 5.84 -22.69
C ARG A 460 -8.76 6.53 -23.71
N ARG A 461 -9.27 6.89 -24.88
CA ARG A 461 -8.54 7.62 -25.93
C ARG A 461 -8.11 9.01 -25.47
N THR A 462 -8.95 9.71 -24.70
CA THR A 462 -8.59 10.97 -24.07
C THR A 462 -7.48 10.79 -23.05
N MET A 463 -7.58 9.85 -22.11
CA MET A 463 -6.50 9.58 -21.16
C MET A 463 -5.16 9.25 -21.84
N ARG A 464 -5.18 8.39 -22.88
CA ARG A 464 -3.99 8.02 -23.68
C ARG A 464 -3.33 9.17 -24.45
N ARG A 465 -3.93 10.37 -24.53
CA ARG A 465 -3.23 11.58 -25.02
C ARG A 465 -2.22 12.12 -24.00
N HIS A 466 -2.44 11.87 -22.72
CA HIS A 466 -1.67 12.45 -21.61
C HIS A 466 -0.74 11.45 -20.93
N VAL A 467 -1.07 10.15 -20.99
CA VAL A 467 -0.28 9.07 -20.37
C VAL A 467 0.23 8.07 -21.39
N ALA A 468 1.45 7.56 -21.16
CA ALA A 468 2.11 6.55 -22.01
C ALA A 468 1.44 5.17 -21.95
N SER A 469 0.70 4.86 -20.87
CA SER A 469 -0.07 3.63 -20.74
C SER A 469 -1.21 3.77 -19.73
N LEU A 470 -2.26 2.95 -19.91
CA LEU A 470 -3.27 2.66 -18.90
C LEU A 470 -2.88 1.32 -18.27
N VAL A 471 -2.36 1.35 -17.05
CA VAL A 471 -1.88 0.18 -16.31
C VAL A 471 -3.03 -0.34 -15.46
N HIS A 472 -3.41 -1.61 -15.62
CA HIS A 472 -4.53 -2.16 -14.88
C HIS A 472 -4.35 -3.61 -14.45
N ALA A 473 -5.02 -3.99 -13.36
CA ALA A 473 -5.02 -5.34 -12.80
C ALA A 473 -6.41 -5.70 -12.26
N PRO A 474 -6.81 -6.99 -12.30
CA PRO A 474 -8.04 -7.46 -11.66
C PRO A 474 -7.85 -7.51 -10.15
N ILE A 475 -8.67 -6.75 -9.42
CA ILE A 475 -8.68 -6.66 -7.96
C ILE A 475 -10.12 -6.72 -7.40
N ASP A 476 -11.01 -7.41 -8.11
CA ASP A 476 -12.47 -7.37 -7.92
C ASP A 476 -12.93 -7.86 -6.54
N THR A 477 -12.17 -8.71 -5.85
CA THR A 477 -12.48 -9.15 -4.48
C THR A 477 -11.98 -8.15 -3.45
N LEU A 478 -10.80 -7.57 -3.68
CA LEU A 478 -10.28 -6.47 -2.86
C LEU A 478 -11.22 -5.26 -2.93
N GLU A 479 -11.65 -4.86 -4.12
CA GLU A 479 -12.61 -3.77 -4.34
C GLU A 479 -13.95 -4.07 -3.66
N ARG A 480 -14.54 -5.24 -3.92
CA ARG A 480 -15.86 -5.61 -3.37
C ARG A 480 -15.89 -5.72 -1.85
N VAL A 481 -14.84 -6.27 -1.23
CA VAL A 481 -14.83 -6.55 0.22
C VAL A 481 -14.20 -5.41 1.02
N GLY A 482 -13.13 -4.79 0.51
CA GLY A 482 -12.42 -3.67 1.13
C GLY A 482 -13.02 -2.30 0.79
N GLY A 483 -13.81 -2.19 -0.27
CA GLY A 483 -14.45 -0.94 -0.70
C GLY A 483 -13.45 0.13 -1.15
N GLY A 484 -12.30 -0.28 -1.72
CA GLY A 484 -11.27 0.63 -2.22
C GLY A 484 -10.57 0.04 -3.45
N GLY A 485 -10.27 0.90 -4.43
CA GLY A 485 -9.65 0.52 -5.69
C GLY A 485 -8.13 0.63 -5.70
N VAL A 486 -7.53 0.60 -6.90
CA VAL A 486 -6.07 0.61 -7.08
C VAL A 486 -5.43 1.83 -6.43
N ARG A 487 -5.96 3.05 -6.61
CA ARG A 487 -5.40 4.25 -5.98
C ARG A 487 -5.36 4.16 -4.45
N CYS A 488 -6.33 3.51 -3.80
CA CYS A 488 -6.29 3.34 -2.35
C CYS A 488 -5.13 2.44 -1.88
N THR A 489 -4.72 1.46 -2.70
CA THR A 489 -3.62 0.54 -2.35
C THR A 489 -2.21 1.15 -2.42
N LEU A 490 -2.11 2.41 -2.90
CA LEU A 490 -0.86 3.06 -3.26
C LEU A 490 -0.69 4.35 -2.45
N ALA A 491 0.36 4.42 -1.62
CA ALA A 491 0.79 5.67 -1.01
C ALA A 491 2.06 6.18 -1.71
N GLU A 492 1.97 7.32 -2.39
CA GLU A 492 3.10 7.88 -3.15
C GLU A 492 4.26 8.31 -2.24
N ILE A 493 5.49 8.05 -2.69
CA ILE A 493 6.74 8.54 -2.08
C ILE A 493 7.46 9.40 -3.12
N PHE A 494 7.60 10.70 -2.87
CA PHE A 494 8.17 11.67 -3.83
C PHE A 494 9.69 11.89 -3.68
#